data_AF-A0A089HSU9-F1
#
_entry.id   AF-A0A089HSU9-F1
#
_cell.length_a   1.000
_cell.length_b   1.000
_cell.length_c   1.000
_cell.angle_alpha   90.00
_cell.angle_beta   90.00
_cell.angle_gamma   90.00
#
_symmetry.space_group_name_H-M   'P 1'
#
loop_
_entity.id
_entity.type
_entity.pdbx_description
1 polymer ?
#
loop_
_entity_poly.entity_id
_entity_poly.type
_entity_poly.pdbx_seq_one_letter_code
_entity_poly.pdbx_strand_id
1 'polypeptide(L)' 'MPAWETARLLGKLIETSPQETERLAALIKQHGIRLFWERLEEWKLPTELTERLQAVKQVLQVMEHSASERSKPDGPGPTG' A
#
# COMPACT_ATOMS: atom_id res chain seq x y z
N MET A 1 6.00 7.47 -7.87
CA MET A 1 4.62 7.98 -7.88
C MET A 1 4.52 9.11 -6.85
N PRO A 2 3.90 10.26 -7.14
CA PRO A 2 3.82 11.36 -6.20
C PRO A 2 2.81 11.08 -5.06
N ALA A 3 3.07 11.63 -3.86
CA ALA A 3 2.28 11.36 -2.64
C ALA A 3 0.77 11.64 -2.81
N TRP A 4 0.41 12.71 -3.50
CA TRP A 4 -0.98 13.08 -3.76
C TRP A 4 -1.70 12.03 -4.63
N GLU A 5 -0.98 11.42 -5.59
CA GLU A 5 -1.56 10.44 -6.49
C GLU A 5 -1.76 9.10 -5.78
N THR A 6 -0.81 8.70 -4.94
CA THR A 6 -0.97 7.55 -4.06
C THR A 6 -2.15 7.72 -3.11
N ALA A 7 -2.28 8.87 -2.44
CA ALA A 7 -3.41 9.15 -1.56
C ALA A 7 -4.76 9.15 -2.31
N ARG A 8 -4.81 9.71 -3.51
CA ARG A 8 -6.01 9.70 -4.36
C ARG A 8 -6.42 8.27 -4.77
N LEU A 9 -5.45 7.42 -5.12
CA LEU A 9 -5.72 6.03 -5.45
C LEU A 9 -6.22 5.25 -4.22
N LEU A 10 -5.60 5.46 -3.07
CA LEU A 10 -6.08 4.89 -1.80
C LEU A 10 -7.49 5.37 -1.49
N GLY A 11 -7.77 6.66 -1.63
CA GLY A 11 -9.07 7.22 -1.35
C GLY A 11 -10.18 6.65 -2.22
N LYS A 12 -9.88 6.30 -3.49
CA LYS A 12 -10.81 5.57 -4.36
C LYS A 12 -10.98 4.10 -3.95
N LEU A 13 -9.91 3.45 -3.49
CA LEU A 13 -9.91 2.02 -3.17
C LEU A 13 -10.70 1.72 -1.90
N ILE A 14 -10.59 2.58 -0.89
CA ILE A 14 -11.25 2.41 0.42
C ILE A 14 -12.37 3.42 0.65
N GLU A 15 -12.84 4.06 -0.42
CA GLU A 15 -13.97 4.99 -0.43
C GLU A 15 -13.88 6.05 0.68
N THR A 16 -12.73 6.69 0.81
CA THR A 16 -12.54 7.75 1.80
C THR A 16 -13.21 9.04 1.36
N SER A 17 -13.61 9.84 2.35
CA SER A 17 -14.00 11.23 2.12
C SER A 17 -12.81 12.10 1.67
N PRO A 18 -13.06 13.28 1.04
CA PRO A 18 -12.00 14.17 0.58
C PRO A 18 -11.03 14.60 1.69
N GLN A 19 -11.57 14.82 2.90
CA GLN A 19 -10.81 15.23 4.08
C GLN A 19 -9.86 14.14 4.57
N GLU A 20 -10.30 12.89 4.50
CA GLU A 20 -9.46 11.73 4.80
C GLU A 20 -8.38 11.55 3.73
N THR A 21 -8.72 11.70 2.44
CA THR A 21 -7.74 11.66 1.34
C THR A 21 -6.65 12.73 1.53
N GLU A 22 -7.01 13.96 1.92
CA GLU A 22 -6.04 15.02 2.19
C GLU A 22 -5.14 14.70 3.38
N ARG A 23 -5.70 14.12 4.47
CA ARG A 23 -4.90 13.66 5.61
C ARG A 23 -3.90 12.57 5.20
N LEU A 24 -4.32 11.61 4.40
CA LEU A 24 -3.43 10.57 3.88
C LEU A 24 -2.34 11.18 2.98
N ALA A 25 -2.70 12.12 2.11
CA ALA A 25 -1.73 12.82 1.26
C ALA A 25 -0.70 13.59 2.09
N ALA A 26 -1.11 14.23 3.17
CA ALA A 26 -0.22 14.93 4.09
C ALA A 26 0.77 13.96 4.77
N LEU A 27 0.27 12.87 5.34
CA LEU A 27 1.10 11.85 6.00
C LEU A 27 2.11 11.21 5.04
N ILE A 28 1.65 10.84 3.84
CA ILE A 28 2.50 10.26 2.81
C ILE A 28 3.54 11.27 2.32
N LYS A 29 3.18 12.55 2.18
CA LYS A 29 4.11 13.61 1.78
C LYS A 29 5.15 13.90 2.85
N GLN A 30 4.79 13.85 4.13
CA GLN A 30 5.68 14.16 5.25
C GLN A 30 6.65 13.02 5.57
N HIS A 31 6.18 11.77 5.55
CA HIS A 31 6.98 10.62 6.00
C HIS A 31 7.41 9.70 4.86
N GLY A 32 6.83 9.85 3.67
CA GLY A 32 7.03 8.92 2.57
C GLY A 32 6.15 7.67 2.70
N ILE A 33 5.90 7.03 1.55
CA ILE A 33 4.97 5.89 1.42
C ILE A 33 5.39 4.71 2.32
N ARG A 34 6.69 4.43 2.43
CA ARG A 34 7.19 3.30 3.21
C ARG A 34 6.90 3.46 4.70
N LEU A 35 7.32 4.59 5.29
CA LEU A 35 7.07 4.89 6.70
C LEU A 35 5.58 5.03 7.01
N PHE A 36 4.78 5.56 6.06
CA PHE A 36 3.33 5.59 6.18
C PHE A 36 2.73 4.20 6.46
N TRP A 37 3.14 3.17 5.70
CA TRP A 37 2.66 1.80 5.88
C TRP A 37 3.27 1.08 7.08
N GLU A 38 4.55 1.32 7.38
CA GLU A 38 5.23 0.72 8.54
C GLU A 38 4.59 1.20 9.85
N ARG A 39 4.24 2.49 9.94
CA ARG A 39 3.68 3.12 11.16
C ARG A 39 2.17 3.32 11.13
N LEU A 40 1.46 2.52 10.34
CA LEU A 40 0.02 2.72 10.10
C LEU A 40 -0.81 2.79 11.41
N GLU A 41 -0.45 1.99 12.41
CA GLU A 41 -1.12 1.90 13.72
C GLU A 41 -0.72 3.04 14.68
N GLU A 42 0.37 3.76 14.40
CA GLU A 42 0.82 4.89 15.21
C GLU A 42 0.16 6.20 14.76
N TRP A 43 -0.37 6.26 13.54
CA TRP A 43 -1.09 7.43 13.06
C TRP A 43 -2.42 7.56 13.78
N LYS A 44 -2.72 8.75 14.30
CA LYS A 44 -4.02 9.08 14.92
C LYS A 44 -5.13 9.21 13.86
N LEU A 45 -5.41 8.13 13.16
CA LEU A 45 -6.47 8.02 12.16
C LEU A 45 -7.75 7.48 12.83
N PRO A 46 -8.94 7.76 12.26
CA PRO A 46 -10.17 7.08 12.68
C PRO A 46 -10.01 5.57 12.63
N THR A 47 -10.61 4.84 13.57
CA THR A 47 -10.53 3.38 13.63
C THR A 47 -10.94 2.74 12.32
N GLU A 48 -12.10 3.16 11.77
CA GLU A 48 -12.63 2.64 10.52
C GLU A 48 -11.67 2.86 9.33
N LEU A 49 -11.04 4.03 9.25
CA LEU A 49 -10.05 4.33 8.22
C LEU A 49 -8.79 3.47 8.38
N THR A 50 -8.36 3.25 9.61
CA THR A 50 -7.21 2.41 9.94
C THR A 50 -7.45 0.95 9.55
N GLU A 51 -8.63 0.42 9.85
CA GLU A 51 -9.02 -0.95 9.48
C GLU A 51 -9.05 -1.13 7.96
N ARG A 52 -9.65 -0.19 7.22
CA ARG A 52 -9.66 -0.21 5.75
C ARG A 52 -8.24 -0.15 5.17
N LEU A 53 -7.37 0.70 5.72
CA LEU A 53 -5.97 0.78 5.29
C LEU A 53 -5.18 -0.49 5.64
N GLN A 54 -5.44 -1.12 6.79
CA GLN A 54 -4.84 -2.41 7.13
C GLN A 54 -5.24 -3.51 6.15
N ALA A 55 -6.50 -3.54 5.71
CA ALA A 55 -6.94 -4.47 4.67
C ALA A 55 -6.15 -4.27 3.37
N VAL A 56 -5.97 -3.02 2.93
CA VAL A 56 -5.16 -2.69 1.75
C VAL A 56 -3.70 -3.13 1.94
N LYS A 57 -3.10 -2.87 3.10
CA LYS A 57 -1.73 -3.28 3.42
C LYS A 57 -1.54 -4.79 3.29
N GLN A 58 -2.49 -5.58 3.80
CA GLN A 58 -2.45 -7.05 3.70
C GLN A 58 -2.54 -7.52 2.24
N VAL A 59 -3.43 -6.93 1.44
CA VAL A 59 -3.55 -7.26 0.00
C VAL A 59 -2.24 -6.95 -0.73
N LEU A 60 -1.64 -5.78 -0.48
CA LEU A 60 -0.36 -5.40 -1.09
C LEU A 60 0.78 -6.35 -0.71
N GLN A 61 0.85 -6.78 0.56
CA GLN A 61 1.86 -7.74 1.02
C GLN A 61 1.71 -9.11 0.35
N VAL A 62 0.48 -9.61 0.20
CA VAL A 62 0.21 -10.87 -0.51
C VAL A 62 0.62 -10.78 -1.97
N MET A 63 0.35 -9.65 -2.63
CA MET A 63 0.74 -9.42 -4.02
C MET A 63 2.27 -9.34 -4.19
N GLU A 64 2.99 -8.70 -3.27
CA GLU A 64 4.45 -8.62 -3.29
C GLU A 64 5.10 -10.01 -3.11
N HIS A 65 4.57 -10.82 -2.20
CA HIS A 65 5.01 -12.21 -2.01
C HIS A 65 4.75 -13.06 -3.26
N SER A 66 3.56 -12.94 -3.86
CA SER A 66 3.19 -13.68 -5.07
C SER A 66 4.04 -13.28 -6.30
N ALA A 67 4.51 -12.03 -6.36
CA ALA A 67 5.42 -11.56 -7.41
C ALA A 67 6.84 -12.13 -7.25
N SER A 68 7.30 -12.35 -6.01
CA SER A 68 8.60 -13.00 -5.74
C SER A 68 8.62 -14.46 -6.15
N GLU A 69 7.51 -15.20 -6.00
CA GLU A 69 7.46 -16.63 -6.35
C GLU A 69 7.46 -16.89 -7.86
N ARG A 70 7.04 -15.92 -8.69
CA ARG A 70 7.07 -16.02 -10.16
C ARG A 70 8.47 -15.88 -10.77
N SER A 71 9.48 -15.49 -9.98
CA SER A 71 10.85 -15.24 -10.47
C SER A 71 11.82 -16.42 -10.30
N LYS A 72 11.35 -17.65 -10.06
CA LYS A 72 12.20 -18.83 -10.29
C LYS A 72 12.37 -19.02 -11.81
N PRO A 73 13.59 -18.92 -12.36
CA PRO A 73 13.81 -19.31 -13.75
C PRO A 73 13.60 -20.81 -13.85
N ASP A 74 12.57 -21.22 -14.58
CA ASP A 74 12.41 -22.60 -15.04
C ASP A 74 13.46 -22.83 -16.14
N GLY A 75 14.61 -23.36 -15.72
CA GLY A 75 15.68 -23.84 -16.59
C GLY A 75 16.55 -24.79 -15.77
N PRO A 76 16.80 -26.01 -16.27
CA PRO A 76 17.64 -26.15 -17.45
C PRO A 76 16.93 -26.89 -18.59
N GLY A 77 17.11 -26.39 -19.81
CA GLY A 77 16.72 -27.11 -21.01
C GLY A 77 17.45 -28.45 -21.10
N PRO A 78 16.80 -29.53 -21.58
CA PRO A 78 17.52 -30.74 -21.90
C PRO A 78 18.32 -30.52 -23.20
N THR A 79 19.63 -30.46 -23.03
CA THR A 79 20.65 -30.83 -24.02
C THR A 79 20.46 -32.29 -24.47
N GLY A 80 20.58 -32.53 -25.78
CA GLY A 80 20.98 -33.82 -26.35
C GLY A 80 19.85 -34.65 -26.93
#